data_AF-A0A7K3PVR3-F1
#
_entry.id   AF-A0A7K3PVR3-F1
#
_cell.length_a   1.000
_cell.length_b   1.000
_cell.length_c   1.000
_cell.angle_alpha   90.00
_cell.angle_beta   90.00
_cell.angle_gamma   90.00
#
_symmetry.space_group_name_H-M   'P 1'
#
loop_
_entity.id
_entity.type
_entity.pdbx_description
1 polymer ?
#
loop_
_entity_poly.entity_id
_entity_poly.type
_entity_poly.pdbx_seq_one_letter_code
_entity_poly.pdbx_strand_id
1 'polypeptide(L)'
;KLQVVESLRDAGRVVGMVGDGANDAAAIRAADIGVGISARGSAAARNAADLVVTGDDLLVLVEAVREGRALWHSVADAIAILIGGNAGEVGFGILGTVLGGAAPLSTRQMLLVNLFTDLFPAMAVAVTKTGDPEQEEADAGAPLGTAVLGEPLLRQIRHRALTTALGATAAWLLGRFTPGTERRSTTMALCAVVGTQLAQTLADRRDSRLVQVTSLGSAAALVALVMTPGASRLFGCTPLGPVAWTGVAAAIALALAGQRALPGVEDAIGRYWPKVAERLPGEKPGAVPRGAKG
;
A
#
# COMPACT_ATOMS: atom_id res chain seq x y z
N LYS A 1 37.67 3.03 15.96
CA LYS A 1 36.43 2.34 15.51
C LYS A 1 35.19 3.08 16.00
N LEU A 2 34.99 3.19 17.32
CA LEU A 2 33.86 3.96 17.90
C LEU A 2 33.72 5.38 17.32
N GLN A 3 34.78 6.20 17.39
CA GLN A 3 34.76 7.57 16.87
C GLN A 3 34.41 7.66 15.37
N VAL A 4 34.74 6.63 14.56
CA VAL A 4 34.38 6.58 13.13
C VAL A 4 32.88 6.32 12.97
N VAL A 5 32.33 5.38 13.74
CA VAL A 5 30.88 5.10 13.75
C VAL A 5 30.11 6.34 14.17
N GLU A 6 30.53 6.99 15.26
CA GLU A 6 29.91 8.24 15.75
C GLU A 6 29.98 9.34 14.69
N SER A 7 31.13 9.57 14.08
CA SER A 7 31.28 10.60 13.03
C SER A 7 30.40 10.34 11.81
N LEU A 8 30.20 9.07 11.41
CA LEU A 8 29.32 8.71 10.30
C LEU A 8 27.84 8.90 10.65
N ARG A 9 27.43 8.57 11.87
CA ARG A 9 26.07 8.82 12.37
C ARG A 9 25.78 10.31 12.52
N ASP A 10 26.73 11.08 13.04
CA ASP A 10 26.64 12.54 13.15
C ASP A 10 26.52 13.21 11.77
N ALA A 11 27.07 12.59 10.73
CA ALA A 11 26.88 12.99 9.33
C ALA A 11 25.53 12.55 8.71
N GLY A 12 24.60 12.01 9.52
CA GLY A 12 23.27 11.58 9.09
C GLY A 12 23.24 10.28 8.27
N ARG A 13 24.31 9.47 8.33
CA ARG A 13 24.37 8.17 7.65
C ARG A 13 23.81 7.08 8.57
N VAL A 14 23.13 6.12 7.97
CA VAL A 14 22.77 4.86 8.65
C VAL A 14 24.00 3.95 8.62
N VAL A 15 24.48 3.52 9.79
CA VAL A 15 25.74 2.78 9.95
C VAL A 15 25.48 1.39 10.53
N GLY A 16 25.92 0.37 9.79
CA GLY A 16 26.07 -0.99 10.32
C GLY A 16 27.52 -1.26 10.74
N MET A 17 27.74 -1.84 11.92
CA MET A 17 29.09 -2.20 12.41
C MET A 17 29.16 -3.70 12.70
N VAL A 18 30.10 -4.39 12.04
CA VAL A 18 30.37 -5.82 12.25
C VAL A 18 31.65 -5.99 13.08
N GLY A 19 31.61 -6.84 14.10
CA GLY A 19 32.80 -7.19 14.89
C GLY A 19 32.71 -8.55 15.58
N ASP A 20 33.85 -9.04 16.06
CA ASP A 20 34.00 -10.41 16.57
C ASP A 20 34.51 -10.47 18.03
N GLY A 21 34.90 -9.33 18.61
CA GLY A 21 35.56 -9.31 19.92
C GLY A 21 35.17 -8.14 20.82
N ALA A 22 35.69 -8.18 22.05
CA ALA A 22 35.42 -7.16 23.07
C ALA A 22 35.87 -5.74 22.67
N ASN A 23 36.91 -5.64 21.83
CA ASN A 23 37.42 -4.36 21.31
C ASN A 23 36.42 -3.65 20.39
N ASP A 24 35.50 -4.40 19.78
CA ASP A 24 34.48 -3.86 18.88
C ASP A 24 33.15 -3.58 19.59
N ALA A 25 32.95 -4.10 20.81
CA ALA A 25 31.68 -4.02 21.52
C ALA A 25 31.14 -2.60 21.67
N ALA A 26 32.00 -1.61 21.97
CA ALA A 26 31.59 -0.22 22.06
C ALA A 26 31.14 0.35 20.71
N ALA A 27 31.85 0.02 19.62
CA ALA A 27 31.52 0.47 18.27
C ALA A 27 30.26 -0.23 17.72
N ILE A 28 30.10 -1.53 18.00
CA ILE A 28 28.90 -2.31 17.67
C ILE A 28 27.67 -1.66 18.30
N ARG A 29 27.74 -1.36 19.61
CA ARG A 29 26.63 -0.77 20.35
C ARG A 29 26.31 0.68 19.98
N ALA A 30 27.27 1.40 19.40
CA ALA A 30 27.08 2.78 18.97
C ALA A 30 26.50 2.91 17.55
N ALA A 31 26.55 1.84 16.74
CA ALA A 31 26.02 1.80 15.39
C ALA A 31 24.48 1.81 15.38
N ASP A 32 23.88 2.11 14.23
CA ASP A 32 22.42 1.98 14.06
C ASP A 32 22.00 0.51 14.01
N ILE A 33 22.88 -0.36 13.48
CA ILE A 33 22.74 -1.82 13.52
C ILE A 33 24.10 -2.42 13.89
N GLY A 34 24.20 -2.99 15.08
CA GLY A 34 25.37 -3.75 15.54
C GLY A 34 25.29 -5.22 15.16
N VAL A 35 26.36 -5.77 14.57
CA VAL A 35 26.44 -7.18 14.16
C VAL A 35 27.63 -7.87 14.84
N GLY A 36 27.34 -8.94 15.57
CA GLY A 36 28.34 -9.77 16.24
C GLY A 36 28.60 -11.08 15.47
N ILE A 37 29.86 -11.42 15.22
CA ILE A 37 30.24 -12.71 14.64
C ILE A 37 30.42 -13.74 15.75
N SER A 38 29.77 -14.89 15.62
CA SER A 38 29.85 -15.94 16.62
C SER A 38 31.16 -16.74 16.50
N ALA A 39 32.20 -16.27 17.18
CA ALA A 39 33.50 -16.93 17.29
C ALA A 39 33.87 -17.28 18.74
N ARG A 40 34.93 -18.06 18.95
CA ARG A 40 35.46 -18.36 20.29
C ARG A 40 36.01 -17.06 20.92
N GLY A 41 35.50 -16.67 22.10
CA GLY A 41 35.88 -15.41 22.75
C GLY A 41 35.05 -14.18 22.35
N SER A 42 34.05 -14.33 21.48
CA SER A 42 33.21 -13.23 20.97
C SER A 42 32.05 -12.80 21.89
N ALA A 43 32.00 -13.27 23.15
CA ALA A 43 30.86 -13.05 24.03
C ALA A 43 30.52 -11.56 24.20
N ALA A 44 31.53 -10.69 24.30
CA ALA A 44 31.33 -9.25 24.39
C ALA A 44 30.75 -8.64 23.10
N ALA A 45 31.17 -9.10 21.93
CA ALA A 45 30.61 -8.64 20.65
C ALA A 45 29.16 -9.10 20.48
N ARG A 46 28.85 -10.37 20.79
CA ARG A 46 27.49 -10.90 20.72
C ARG A 46 26.52 -10.22 21.69
N ASN A 47 26.97 -9.91 22.90
CA ASN A 47 26.15 -9.20 23.88
C ASN A 47 25.92 -7.73 23.52
N ALA A 48 26.79 -7.14 22.71
CA ALA A 48 26.68 -5.76 22.27
C ALA A 48 25.87 -5.61 20.96
N ALA A 49 25.66 -6.70 20.22
CA ALA A 49 25.07 -6.67 18.89
C ALA A 49 23.54 -6.83 18.90
N ASP A 50 22.89 -6.21 17.92
CA ASP A 50 21.47 -6.38 17.62
C ASP A 50 21.23 -7.67 16.83
N LEU A 51 22.20 -8.06 16.00
CA LEU A 51 22.18 -9.26 15.18
C LEU A 51 23.43 -10.10 15.42
N VAL A 52 23.27 -11.42 15.52
CA VAL A 52 24.41 -12.34 15.67
C VAL A 52 24.47 -13.27 14.46
N VAL A 53 25.60 -13.24 13.75
CA VAL A 53 25.88 -14.18 12.66
C VAL A 53 26.44 -15.46 13.27
N THR A 54 25.68 -16.55 13.16
CA THR A 54 26.02 -17.84 13.77
C THR A 54 26.85 -18.75 12.86
N GLY A 55 26.89 -18.47 11.56
CA GLY A 55 27.69 -19.20 10.57
C GLY A 55 28.99 -18.48 10.22
N ASP A 56 29.84 -19.15 9.45
CA ASP A 56 31.14 -18.62 9.04
C ASP A 56 31.07 -17.72 7.79
N ASP A 57 29.91 -17.69 7.12
CA ASP A 57 29.71 -16.94 5.89
C ASP A 57 29.07 -15.56 6.14
N LEU A 58 29.86 -14.50 5.91
CA LEU A 58 29.39 -13.12 6.02
C LEU A 58 28.48 -12.68 4.85
N LEU A 59 28.38 -13.47 3.77
CA LEU A 59 27.46 -13.19 2.67
C LEU A 59 25.99 -13.19 3.12
N VAL A 60 25.67 -13.84 4.24
CA VAL A 60 24.33 -13.77 4.86
C VAL A 60 23.92 -12.34 5.21
N LEU A 61 24.88 -11.44 5.47
CA LEU A 61 24.59 -10.03 5.72
C LEU A 61 24.12 -9.31 4.45
N VAL A 62 24.66 -9.69 3.28
CA VAL A 62 24.20 -9.13 1.99
C VAL A 62 22.76 -9.55 1.73
N GLU A 63 22.45 -10.83 1.97
CA GLU A 63 21.08 -11.36 1.82
C GLU A 63 20.13 -10.72 2.85
N ALA A 64 20.56 -10.54 4.10
CA ALA A 64 19.77 -9.89 5.13
C ALA A 64 19.43 -8.43 4.78
N VAL A 65 20.40 -7.70 4.21
CA VAL A 65 20.14 -6.34 3.72
C VAL A 65 19.13 -6.38 2.57
N ARG A 66 19.28 -7.30 1.59
CA ARG A 66 18.31 -7.45 0.49
C ARG A 66 16.91 -7.74 1.00
N GLU A 67 16.76 -8.68 1.92
CA GLU A 67 15.48 -9.04 2.53
C GLU A 67 14.87 -7.84 3.28
N GLY A 68 15.69 -7.08 4.02
CA GLY A 68 15.26 -5.86 4.70
C GLY A 68 14.71 -4.80 3.73
N ARG A 69 15.35 -4.62 2.56
CA ARG A 69 14.85 -3.72 1.51
C ARG A 69 13.51 -4.18 0.95
N ALA A 70 13.37 -5.48 0.67
CA ALA A 70 12.12 -6.05 0.18
C ALA A 70 10.98 -5.89 1.21
N LEU A 71 11.28 -6.11 2.49
CA LEU A 71 10.33 -5.93 3.59
C LEU A 71 9.88 -4.46 3.70
N TRP A 72 10.80 -3.50 3.58
CA TRP A 72 10.46 -2.07 3.64
C TRP A 72 9.47 -1.67 2.53
N HIS A 73 9.66 -2.18 1.31
CA HIS A 73 8.70 -1.98 0.22
C HIS A 73 7.33 -2.60 0.52
N SER A 74 7.30 -3.84 1.01
CA SER A 74 6.05 -4.49 1.40
C SER A 74 5.32 -3.70 2.50
N VAL A 75 6.05 -3.10 3.45
CA VAL A 75 5.47 -2.23 4.49
C VAL A 75 4.94 -0.92 3.90
N ALA A 76 5.70 -0.25 3.02
CA ALA A 76 5.24 0.97 2.37
C ALA A 76 3.98 0.74 1.53
N ASP A 77 3.92 -0.35 0.77
CA ASP A 77 2.72 -0.75 0.04
C ASP A 77 1.54 -1.03 0.97
N ALA A 78 1.76 -1.73 2.08
CA ALA A 78 0.72 -1.96 3.09
C ALA A 78 0.19 -0.65 3.67
N ILE A 79 1.07 0.34 3.93
CA ILE A 79 0.68 1.68 4.36
C ILE A 79 -0.17 2.37 3.28
N ALA A 80 0.24 2.33 2.00
CA ALA A 80 -0.55 2.92 0.93
C ALA A 80 -1.92 2.26 0.76
N ILE A 81 -2.01 0.94 0.94
CA ILE A 81 -3.28 0.20 0.93
C ILE A 81 -4.21 0.71 2.02
N LEU A 82 -3.73 0.71 3.28
CA LEU A 82 -4.53 1.06 4.44
C LEU A 82 -4.94 2.53 4.44
N ILE A 83 -4.02 3.45 4.15
CA ILE A 83 -4.31 4.88 4.12
C ILE A 83 -5.18 5.22 2.90
N GLY A 84 -4.85 4.68 1.73
CA GLY A 84 -5.60 4.92 0.49
C GLY A 84 -7.04 4.40 0.56
N GLY A 85 -7.27 3.20 1.09
CA GLY A 85 -8.60 2.63 1.29
C GLY A 85 -9.47 3.50 2.21
N ASN A 86 -8.96 3.77 3.41
CA ASN A 86 -9.65 4.61 4.41
C ASN A 86 -9.92 6.02 3.89
N ALA A 87 -8.96 6.65 3.19
CA ALA A 87 -9.16 7.96 2.60
C ALA A 87 -10.27 7.95 1.53
N GLY A 88 -10.36 6.89 0.71
CA GLY A 88 -11.42 6.72 -0.27
C GLY A 88 -12.80 6.54 0.36
N GLU A 89 -12.90 5.81 1.47
CA GLU A 89 -14.14 5.64 2.24
C GLU A 89 -14.62 6.94 2.86
N VAL A 90 -13.72 7.68 3.50
CA VAL A 90 -14.02 9.00 4.07
C VAL A 90 -14.44 9.96 2.96
N GLY A 91 -13.72 9.98 1.84
CA GLY A 91 -14.07 10.78 0.66
C GLY A 91 -15.48 10.46 0.13
N PHE A 92 -15.81 9.17 0.00
CA PHE A 92 -17.16 8.74 -0.36
C PHE A 92 -18.20 9.15 0.69
N GLY A 93 -17.92 8.99 1.99
CA GLY A 93 -18.83 9.37 3.06
C GLY A 93 -19.16 10.86 3.03
N ILE A 94 -18.16 11.72 2.83
CA ILE A 94 -18.33 13.17 2.68
C ILE A 94 -19.15 13.48 1.44
N LEU A 95 -18.74 12.96 0.27
CA LEU A 95 -19.41 13.22 -1.00
C LEU A 95 -20.87 12.75 -1.00
N GLY A 96 -21.12 11.54 -0.49
CA GLY A 96 -22.46 10.98 -0.37
C GLY A 96 -23.34 11.78 0.60
N THR A 97 -22.77 12.30 1.70
CA THR A 97 -23.51 13.19 2.61
C THR A 97 -23.90 14.50 1.93
N VAL A 98 -22.96 15.11 1.19
CA VAL A 98 -23.23 16.37 0.47
C VAL A 98 -24.29 16.19 -0.61
N LEU A 99 -24.25 15.08 -1.36
CA LEU A 99 -25.19 14.81 -2.45
C LEU A 99 -26.55 14.26 -1.97
N GLY A 100 -26.54 13.45 -0.90
CA GLY A 100 -27.70 12.69 -0.42
C GLY A 100 -28.41 13.31 0.78
N GLY A 101 -27.78 14.28 1.46
CA GLY A 101 -28.28 14.90 2.70
C GLY A 101 -28.03 14.07 3.97
N ALA A 102 -27.57 12.83 3.83
CA ALA A 102 -27.24 11.93 4.94
C ALA A 102 -26.09 11.00 4.54
N ALA A 103 -25.38 10.47 5.54
CA ALA A 103 -24.26 9.56 5.30
C ALA A 103 -24.72 8.29 4.56
N PRO A 104 -24.07 7.92 3.44
CA PRO A 104 -24.51 6.80 2.59
C PRO A 104 -24.26 5.41 3.22
N LEU A 105 -23.39 5.33 4.24
CA LEU A 105 -23.11 4.10 4.98
C LEU A 105 -23.37 4.33 6.46
N SER A 106 -24.02 3.36 7.07
CA SER A 106 -24.18 3.32 8.53
C SER A 106 -22.89 2.87 9.23
N THR A 107 -22.76 3.15 10.52
CA THR A 107 -21.62 2.70 11.34
C THR A 107 -21.41 1.18 11.29
N ARG A 108 -22.49 0.40 11.26
CA ARG A 108 -22.43 -1.07 11.13
C ARG A 108 -21.87 -1.51 9.78
N GLN A 109 -22.20 -0.79 8.71
CA GLN A 109 -21.67 -1.07 7.38
C GLN A 109 -20.20 -0.66 7.27
N MET A 110 -19.78 0.44 7.91
CA MET A 110 -18.36 0.81 7.99
C MET A 110 -17.53 -0.25 8.73
N LEU A 111 -18.05 -0.82 9.83
CA LEU A 111 -17.38 -1.94 10.49
C LEU A 111 -17.22 -3.17 9.59
N LEU A 112 -18.20 -3.43 8.72
CA LEU A 112 -18.08 -4.51 7.72
C LEU A 112 -17.01 -4.20 6.68
N VAL A 113 -16.90 -2.94 6.24
CA VAL A 113 -15.85 -2.55 5.29
C VAL A 113 -14.49 -2.93 5.89
N ASN A 114 -14.13 -2.34 7.03
CA ASN A 114 -12.83 -2.56 7.67
C ASN A 114 -12.57 -4.05 7.94
N LEU A 115 -13.59 -4.81 8.35
CA LEU A 115 -13.44 -6.25 8.58
C LEU A 115 -13.04 -7.02 7.31
N PHE A 116 -13.65 -6.70 6.17
CA PHE A 116 -13.41 -7.41 4.91
C PHE A 116 -12.22 -6.87 4.11
N THR A 117 -11.77 -5.64 4.37
CA THR A 117 -10.68 -4.99 3.62
C THR A 117 -9.36 -5.00 4.36
N ASP A 118 -9.38 -4.80 5.68
CA ASP A 118 -8.16 -4.50 6.45
C ASP A 118 -7.57 -5.73 7.15
N LEU A 119 -8.37 -6.76 7.43
CA LEU A 119 -7.90 -7.88 8.24
C LEU A 119 -7.07 -8.90 7.44
N PHE A 120 -7.66 -9.52 6.42
CA PHE A 120 -7.00 -10.60 5.67
C PHE A 120 -6.13 -10.12 4.50
N PRO A 121 -6.60 -9.18 3.66
CA PRO A 121 -5.82 -8.72 2.51
C PRO A 121 -4.57 -7.94 2.92
N ALA A 122 -4.66 -7.02 3.89
CA ALA A 122 -3.51 -6.23 4.32
C ALA A 122 -2.42 -7.11 4.98
N MET A 123 -2.82 -8.08 5.81
CA MET A 123 -1.91 -9.08 6.37
C MET A 123 -1.25 -9.93 5.28
N ALA A 124 -2.02 -10.36 4.28
CA ALA A 124 -1.48 -11.13 3.15
C ALA A 124 -0.47 -10.33 2.33
N VAL A 125 -0.71 -9.03 2.11
CA VAL A 125 0.23 -8.17 1.41
C VAL A 125 1.50 -7.94 2.23
N ALA A 126 1.39 -7.70 3.54
CA ALA A 126 2.54 -7.47 4.41
C ALA A 126 3.53 -8.65 4.43
N VAL A 127 3.05 -9.88 4.30
CA VAL A 127 3.89 -11.10 4.26
C VAL A 127 4.25 -11.56 2.84
N THR A 128 3.68 -10.92 1.81
CA THR A 128 4.04 -11.21 0.42
C THR A 128 5.25 -10.39 0.04
N LYS A 129 6.33 -11.07 -0.36
CA LYS A 129 7.53 -10.38 -0.88
C LYS A 129 7.17 -9.58 -2.13
N THR A 130 7.58 -8.31 -2.13
CA THR A 130 7.62 -7.49 -3.35
C THR A 130 8.86 -7.90 -4.11
N GLY A 131 8.70 -8.50 -5.29
CA GLY A 131 9.79 -9.04 -6.07
C GLY A 131 9.62 -8.69 -7.53
N ASP A 132 9.72 -7.39 -7.83
CA ASP A 132 10.11 -7.00 -9.18
C ASP A 132 11.64 -6.87 -9.17
N PRO A 133 12.39 -7.77 -9.85
CA PRO A 133 13.85 -7.74 -9.84
C PRO A 133 14.43 -6.41 -10.35
N GLU A 134 13.69 -5.67 -11.19
CA GLU A 134 14.09 -4.33 -11.65
C GLU A 134 14.11 -3.29 -10.51
N GLN A 135 13.21 -3.40 -9.53
CA GLN A 135 13.18 -2.52 -8.36
C GLN A 135 14.37 -2.82 -7.41
N GLU A 136 14.74 -4.09 -7.28
CA GLU A 136 15.87 -4.52 -6.45
C GLU A 136 17.23 -3.99 -6.99
N GLU A 137 17.38 -3.91 -8.32
CA GLU A 137 18.56 -3.34 -8.97
C GLU A 137 18.58 -1.80 -8.90
N ALA A 138 17.43 -1.13 -9.05
CA ALA A 138 17.33 0.33 -8.96
C ALA A 138 17.63 0.87 -7.55
N ASP A 139 17.23 0.14 -6.49
CA ASP A 139 17.46 0.52 -5.09
C ASP A 139 18.82 0.14 -4.53
N ALA A 140 19.65 -0.60 -5.28
CA ALA A 140 20.94 -1.08 -4.79
C ALA A 140 21.93 0.05 -4.41
N GLY A 141 21.70 1.28 -4.88
CA GLY A 141 22.59 2.43 -4.66
C GLY A 141 22.02 3.60 -3.82
N ALA A 142 20.72 3.60 -3.50
CA ALA A 142 20.06 4.75 -2.87
C ALA A 142 19.66 4.47 -1.41
N PRO A 143 19.78 5.45 -0.48
CA PRO A 143 19.21 5.30 0.84
C PRO A 143 17.68 5.23 0.72
N LEU A 144 17.12 4.06 1.00
CA LEU A 144 15.68 3.77 0.93
C LEU A 144 14.81 4.70 1.77
N GLY A 145 15.38 5.29 2.84
CA GLY A 145 14.74 6.11 3.87
C GLY A 145 13.40 6.75 3.48
N THR A 146 13.40 8.04 3.14
CA THR A 146 12.18 8.77 2.78
C THR A 146 11.79 8.63 1.31
N ALA A 147 12.65 8.05 0.47
CA ALA A 147 12.40 7.93 -0.97
C ALA A 147 11.18 7.05 -1.26
N VAL A 148 11.06 5.93 -0.54
CA VAL A 148 9.91 5.02 -0.65
C VAL A 148 8.63 5.64 -0.08
N LEU A 149 8.74 6.50 0.95
CA LEU A 149 7.61 7.19 1.57
C LEU A 149 7.26 8.53 0.90
N GLY A 150 7.90 8.87 -0.23
CA GLY A 150 7.75 10.14 -0.90
C GLY A 150 6.56 10.20 -1.87
N GLU A 151 6.79 10.86 -3.00
CA GLU A 151 5.80 11.02 -4.08
C GLU A 151 5.20 9.69 -4.59
N PRO A 152 5.96 8.57 -4.71
CA PRO A 152 5.38 7.30 -5.16
C PRO A 152 4.27 6.79 -4.22
N LEU A 153 4.51 6.84 -2.90
CA LEU A 153 3.54 6.43 -1.89
C LEU A 153 2.30 7.33 -1.94
N LEU A 154 2.50 8.66 -1.98
CA LEU A 154 1.38 9.60 -2.00
C LEU A 154 0.51 9.44 -3.25
N ARG A 155 1.15 9.20 -4.42
CA ARG A 155 0.47 8.90 -5.67
C ARG A 155 -0.35 7.61 -5.56
N GLN A 156 0.21 6.55 -4.98
CA GLN A 156 -0.47 5.28 -4.76
C GLN A 156 -1.69 5.46 -3.82
N ILE A 157 -1.52 6.18 -2.70
CA ILE A 157 -2.60 6.52 -1.76
C ILE A 157 -3.71 7.28 -2.50
N ARG A 158 -3.36 8.31 -3.27
CA ARG A 158 -4.31 9.14 -4.02
C ARG A 158 -5.10 8.30 -5.02
N HIS A 159 -4.42 7.47 -5.82
CA HIS A 159 -5.10 6.63 -6.79
C HIS A 159 -6.06 5.65 -6.12
N ARG A 160 -5.63 4.97 -5.05
CA ARG A 160 -6.51 4.07 -4.27
C ARG A 160 -7.72 4.77 -3.69
N ALA A 161 -7.54 5.96 -3.13
CA ALA A 161 -8.60 6.73 -2.53
C ALA A 161 -9.65 7.15 -3.57
N LEU A 162 -9.18 7.71 -4.69
CA LEU A 162 -10.05 8.19 -5.76
C LEU A 162 -10.89 7.06 -6.38
N THR A 163 -10.30 5.88 -6.56
CA THR A 163 -10.99 4.78 -7.23
C THR A 163 -11.96 4.07 -6.34
N THR A 164 -11.60 3.89 -5.06
CA THR A 164 -12.54 3.45 -4.03
C THR A 164 -13.73 4.39 -3.94
N ALA A 165 -13.49 5.70 -3.86
CA ALA A 165 -14.55 6.70 -3.80
C ALA A 165 -15.42 6.69 -5.07
N LEU A 166 -14.80 6.58 -6.25
CA LEU A 166 -15.52 6.56 -7.53
C LEU A 166 -16.40 5.31 -7.67
N GLY A 167 -15.87 4.13 -7.35
CA GLY A 167 -16.62 2.87 -7.39
C GLY A 167 -17.80 2.88 -6.42
N ALA A 168 -17.57 3.35 -5.19
CA ALA A 168 -18.61 3.49 -4.17
C ALA A 168 -19.71 4.48 -4.60
N THR A 169 -19.31 5.66 -5.08
CA THR A 169 -20.24 6.70 -5.52
C THR A 169 -21.05 6.24 -6.74
N ALA A 170 -20.41 5.62 -7.72
CA ALA A 170 -21.08 5.10 -8.90
C ALA A 170 -22.12 4.02 -8.54
N ALA A 171 -21.76 3.06 -7.69
CA ALA A 171 -22.71 2.02 -7.24
C ALA A 171 -23.86 2.60 -6.42
N TRP A 172 -23.57 3.57 -5.54
CA TRP A 172 -24.59 4.25 -4.74
C TRP A 172 -25.58 5.03 -5.62
N LEU A 173 -25.07 5.82 -6.58
CA LEU A 173 -25.89 6.58 -7.53
C LEU A 173 -26.71 5.64 -8.43
N LEU A 174 -26.11 4.58 -8.98
CA LEU A 174 -26.85 3.55 -9.72
C LEU A 174 -27.97 2.96 -8.87
N GLY A 175 -27.68 2.65 -7.60
CA GLY A 175 -28.67 2.17 -6.65
C GLY A 175 -29.83 3.14 -6.41
N ARG A 176 -29.54 4.45 -6.42
CA ARG A 176 -30.52 5.53 -6.22
C ARG A 176 -31.36 5.84 -7.47
N PHE A 177 -30.80 5.67 -8.67
CA PHE A 177 -31.51 5.87 -9.94
C PHE A 177 -32.22 4.61 -10.47
N THR A 178 -31.92 3.43 -9.92
CA THR A 178 -32.64 2.20 -10.24
C THR A 178 -33.78 1.99 -9.24
N PRO A 179 -34.96 1.47 -9.64
CA PRO A 179 -36.04 1.16 -8.70
C PRO A 179 -35.56 0.33 -7.50
N GLY A 180 -35.85 0.78 -6.28
CA GLY A 180 -35.43 0.10 -5.07
C GLY A 180 -35.54 0.95 -3.81
N THR A 181 -35.08 0.39 -2.69
CA THR A 181 -35.05 1.09 -1.39
C THR A 181 -33.73 1.81 -1.19
N GLU A 182 -33.73 2.84 -0.34
CA GLU A 182 -32.48 3.50 0.10
C GLU A 182 -31.49 2.48 0.69
N ARG A 183 -31.99 1.54 1.49
CA ARG A 183 -31.19 0.44 2.06
C ARG A 183 -30.48 -0.39 0.98
N ARG A 184 -31.12 -0.64 -0.17
CA ARG A 184 -30.49 -1.30 -1.32
C ARG A 184 -29.32 -0.47 -1.86
N SER A 185 -29.49 0.84 -2.02
CA SER A 185 -28.41 1.73 -2.49
C SER A 185 -27.20 1.76 -1.54
N THR A 186 -27.43 1.80 -0.22
CA THR A 186 -26.36 1.72 0.79
C THR A 186 -25.64 0.37 0.76
N THR A 187 -26.38 -0.73 0.50
CA THR A 187 -25.78 -2.06 0.36
C THR A 187 -24.95 -2.17 -0.91
N MET A 188 -25.41 -1.59 -2.02
CA MET A 188 -24.62 -1.52 -3.26
C MET A 188 -23.34 -0.71 -3.05
N ALA A 189 -23.41 0.42 -2.34
CA ALA A 189 -22.25 1.22 -1.97
C ALA A 189 -21.25 0.41 -1.13
N LEU A 190 -21.70 -0.27 -0.08
CA LEU A 190 -20.88 -1.17 0.74
C LEU A 190 -20.16 -2.21 -0.11
N CYS A 191 -20.90 -2.92 -0.97
CA CYS A 191 -20.33 -3.95 -1.84
C CYS A 191 -19.31 -3.37 -2.82
N ALA A 192 -19.52 -2.15 -3.30
CA ALA A 192 -18.60 -1.47 -4.22
C ALA A 192 -17.35 -0.94 -3.52
N VAL A 193 -17.43 -0.45 -2.28
CA VAL A 193 -16.26 -0.07 -1.47
C VAL A 193 -15.36 -1.29 -1.29
N VAL A 194 -15.90 -2.36 -0.69
CA VAL A 194 -15.13 -3.59 -0.42
C VAL A 194 -14.65 -4.23 -1.72
N GLY A 195 -15.53 -4.35 -2.71
CA GLY A 195 -15.21 -4.95 -4.00
C GLY A 195 -14.12 -4.20 -4.76
N THR A 196 -14.15 -2.86 -4.77
CA THR A 196 -13.11 -2.04 -5.41
C THR A 196 -11.77 -2.18 -4.68
N GLN A 197 -11.76 -2.17 -3.35
CA GLN A 197 -10.52 -2.34 -2.59
C GLN A 197 -9.90 -3.72 -2.78
N LEU A 198 -10.70 -4.79 -2.71
CA LEU A 198 -10.23 -6.16 -2.97
C LEU A 198 -9.72 -6.31 -4.40
N ALA A 199 -10.40 -5.73 -5.39
CA ALA A 199 -9.97 -5.80 -6.78
C ALA A 199 -8.66 -5.05 -7.03
N GLN A 200 -8.44 -3.91 -6.39
CA GLN A 200 -7.15 -3.19 -6.44
C GLN A 200 -6.04 -4.01 -5.80
N THR A 201 -6.26 -4.53 -4.60
CA THR A 201 -5.27 -5.36 -3.89
C THR A 201 -4.92 -6.63 -4.68
N LEU A 202 -5.90 -7.26 -5.32
CA LEU A 202 -5.68 -8.39 -6.21
C LEU A 202 -4.93 -7.99 -7.49
N ALA A 203 -5.20 -6.82 -8.07
CA ALA A 203 -4.50 -6.33 -9.25
C ALA A 203 -3.03 -6.03 -8.97
N ASP A 204 -2.73 -5.43 -7.81
CA ASP A 204 -1.38 -5.07 -7.39
C ASP A 204 -0.53 -6.31 -7.08
N ARG A 205 -1.13 -7.37 -6.54
CA ARG A 205 -0.43 -8.58 -6.07
C ARG A 205 -0.98 -9.87 -6.68
N ARG A 206 -1.28 -9.82 -7.98
CA ARG A 206 -1.92 -10.92 -8.71
C ARG A 206 -1.13 -12.23 -8.67
N ASP A 207 0.19 -12.17 -8.51
CA ASP A 207 1.05 -13.36 -8.51
C ASP A 207 1.09 -14.07 -7.15
N SER A 208 0.61 -13.42 -6.08
CA SER A 208 0.55 -14.01 -4.74
C SER A 208 -0.72 -14.83 -4.53
N ARG A 209 -0.55 -16.15 -4.44
CA ARG A 209 -1.66 -17.08 -4.09
C ARG A 209 -2.33 -16.72 -2.77
N LEU A 210 -1.58 -16.22 -1.79
CA LEU A 210 -2.13 -15.81 -0.50
C LEU A 210 -3.08 -14.61 -0.65
N VAL A 211 -2.69 -13.62 -1.45
CA VAL A 211 -3.54 -12.44 -1.74
C VAL A 211 -4.77 -12.86 -2.55
N GLN A 212 -4.63 -13.76 -3.51
CA GLN A 212 -5.77 -14.30 -4.26
C GLN A 212 -6.80 -14.98 -3.35
N VAL A 213 -6.35 -15.92 -2.50
CA VAL A 213 -7.24 -16.68 -1.61
C VAL A 213 -7.93 -15.77 -0.60
N THR A 214 -7.19 -14.85 0.02
CA THR A 214 -7.75 -13.93 1.01
C THR A 214 -8.72 -12.93 0.37
N SER A 215 -8.41 -12.39 -0.81
CA SER A 215 -9.28 -11.42 -1.50
C SER A 215 -10.55 -12.08 -2.02
N LEU A 216 -10.43 -13.23 -2.70
CA LEU A 216 -11.59 -13.97 -3.20
C LEU A 216 -12.44 -14.54 -2.06
N GLY A 217 -11.80 -15.04 -0.99
CA GLY A 217 -12.47 -15.50 0.21
C GLY A 217 -13.26 -14.39 0.90
N SER A 218 -12.68 -13.20 1.03
CA SER A 218 -13.36 -12.02 1.60
C SER A 218 -14.54 -11.56 0.73
N ALA A 219 -14.37 -11.55 -0.60
CA ALA A 219 -15.46 -11.24 -1.53
C ALA A 219 -16.62 -12.25 -1.43
N ALA A 220 -16.31 -13.56 -1.40
CA ALA A 220 -17.31 -14.61 -1.26
C ALA A 220 -18.04 -14.53 0.09
N ALA A 221 -17.31 -14.25 1.17
CA ALA A 221 -17.88 -14.09 2.50
C ALA A 221 -18.80 -12.86 2.59
N LEU A 222 -18.42 -11.73 1.96
CA LEU A 222 -19.28 -10.55 1.86
C LEU A 222 -20.57 -10.86 1.09
N VAL A 223 -20.47 -11.54 -0.06
CA VAL A 223 -21.64 -11.95 -0.85
C VAL A 223 -22.56 -12.84 -0.01
N ALA A 224 -22.01 -13.85 0.66
CA ALA A 224 -22.77 -14.74 1.53
C ALA A 224 -23.48 -13.98 2.66
N LEU A 225 -22.79 -13.04 3.31
CA LEU A 225 -23.36 -12.20 4.37
C LEU A 225 -24.52 -11.32 3.85
N VAL A 226 -24.37 -10.71 2.67
CA VAL A 226 -25.39 -9.85 2.06
C VAL A 226 -26.60 -10.66 1.56
N MET A 227 -26.37 -11.85 0.99
CA MET A 227 -27.45 -12.73 0.52
C MET A 227 -28.24 -13.36 1.67
N THR A 228 -27.63 -13.54 2.85
CA THR A 228 -28.28 -14.16 4.01
C THR A 228 -29.21 -13.15 4.72
N PRO A 229 -30.55 -13.32 4.70
CA PRO A 229 -31.48 -12.29 5.21
C PRO A 229 -31.38 -11.99 6.70
N GLY A 230 -30.92 -12.95 7.52
CA GLY A 230 -30.69 -12.75 8.95
C GLY A 230 -29.45 -11.89 9.21
N ALA A 231 -28.32 -12.25 8.60
CA ALA A 231 -27.06 -11.53 8.73
C ALA A 231 -27.14 -10.14 8.10
N SER A 232 -27.64 -10.02 6.86
CA SER A 232 -27.76 -8.74 6.16
C SER A 232 -28.58 -7.72 6.96
N ARG A 233 -29.73 -8.11 7.54
CA ARG A 233 -30.55 -7.20 8.36
C ARG A 233 -29.83 -6.74 9.63
N LEU A 234 -29.03 -7.60 10.26
CA LEU A 234 -28.22 -7.29 11.44
C LEU A 234 -27.17 -6.20 11.17
N PHE A 235 -26.71 -6.05 9.93
CA PHE A 235 -25.78 -4.98 9.52
C PHE A 235 -26.44 -3.83 8.77
N GLY A 236 -27.77 -3.84 8.61
CA GLY A 236 -28.50 -2.81 7.87
C GLY A 236 -28.44 -2.98 6.35
N CYS A 237 -28.01 -4.13 5.86
CA CYS A 237 -27.97 -4.49 4.46
C CYS A 237 -29.29 -5.13 4.00
N THR A 238 -29.45 -5.26 2.68
CA THR A 238 -30.52 -6.04 2.04
C THR A 238 -29.96 -6.97 0.97
N PRO A 239 -30.52 -8.18 0.81
CA PRO A 239 -30.16 -9.04 -0.31
C PRO A 239 -30.30 -8.29 -1.64
N LEU A 240 -29.22 -8.36 -2.45
CA LEU A 240 -29.13 -7.75 -3.76
C LEU A 240 -29.61 -8.73 -4.84
N GLY A 241 -30.52 -8.29 -5.69
CA GLY A 241 -30.91 -9.03 -6.90
C GLY A 241 -29.85 -8.93 -8.00
N PRO A 242 -30.01 -9.67 -9.11
CA PRO A 242 -29.04 -9.71 -10.21
C PRO A 242 -28.71 -8.33 -10.78
N VAL A 243 -29.72 -7.46 -10.97
CA VAL A 243 -29.54 -6.09 -11.49
C VAL A 243 -28.70 -5.22 -10.55
N ALA A 244 -28.84 -5.42 -9.24
CA ALA A 244 -28.04 -4.68 -8.28
C ALA A 244 -26.58 -5.16 -8.29
N TRP A 245 -26.37 -6.48 -8.36
CA TRP A 245 -25.02 -7.05 -8.48
C TRP A 245 -24.31 -6.66 -9.77
N THR A 246 -25.02 -6.64 -10.90
CA THR A 246 -24.43 -6.15 -12.16
C THR A 246 -24.10 -4.67 -12.09
N GLY A 247 -24.95 -3.85 -11.44
CA GLY A 247 -24.64 -2.44 -11.18
C GLY A 247 -23.40 -2.25 -10.31
N VAL A 248 -23.24 -3.03 -9.25
CA VAL A 248 -22.03 -3.02 -8.39
C VAL A 248 -20.79 -3.44 -9.19
N ALA A 249 -20.87 -4.54 -9.93
CA ALA A 249 -19.76 -5.02 -10.76
C ALA A 249 -19.35 -4.00 -11.84
N ALA A 250 -20.34 -3.36 -12.49
CA ALA A 250 -20.10 -2.30 -13.47
C ALA A 250 -19.44 -1.07 -12.84
N ALA A 251 -19.87 -0.67 -11.64
CA ALA A 251 -19.25 0.44 -10.91
C ALA A 251 -17.78 0.16 -10.53
N ILE A 252 -17.49 -1.06 -10.04
CA ILE A 252 -16.12 -1.50 -9.75
C ILE A 252 -15.28 -1.50 -11.03
N ALA A 253 -15.80 -2.08 -12.12
CA ALA A 253 -15.11 -2.11 -13.41
C ALA A 253 -14.83 -0.71 -13.95
N LEU A 254 -15.81 0.21 -13.84
CA LEU A 254 -15.66 1.61 -14.24
C LEU A 254 -14.59 2.32 -13.40
N ALA A 255 -14.56 2.10 -12.08
CA ALA A 255 -13.54 2.66 -11.20
C ALA A 255 -12.13 2.23 -11.58
N LEU A 256 -11.95 0.92 -11.80
CA LEU A 256 -10.67 0.34 -12.18
C LEU A 256 -10.26 0.75 -13.62
N ALA A 257 -11.21 0.91 -14.53
CA ALA A 257 -10.93 1.38 -15.89
C ALA A 257 -10.55 2.86 -15.90
N GLY A 258 -11.28 3.70 -15.16
CA GLY A 258 -10.97 5.12 -14.99
C GLY A 258 -9.55 5.33 -14.45
N GLN A 259 -9.15 4.52 -13.47
CA GLN A 259 -7.78 4.54 -12.92
C GLN A 259 -6.70 4.28 -13.97
N ARG A 260 -6.92 3.29 -14.85
CA ARG A 260 -5.96 2.92 -15.90
C ARG A 260 -5.87 3.96 -17.01
N ALA A 261 -6.92 4.74 -17.22
CA ALA A 261 -6.96 5.82 -18.20
C ALA A 261 -6.34 7.14 -17.70
N LEU A 262 -6.24 7.36 -16.38
CA LEU A 262 -5.74 8.60 -15.80
C LEU A 262 -4.32 9.00 -16.27
N PRO A 263 -3.31 8.11 -16.33
CA PRO A 263 -1.98 8.47 -16.81
C PRO A 263 -2.00 8.97 -18.26
N GLY A 264 -2.80 8.33 -19.12
CA GLY A 264 -2.97 8.76 -20.51
C GLY A 264 -3.71 10.09 -20.67
N VAL A 265 -4.60 10.43 -19.73
CA VAL A 265 -5.30 11.71 -19.68
C VAL A 265 -4.39 12.81 -19.14
N GLU A 266 -3.58 12.54 -18.11
CA GLU A 266 -2.56 13.47 -17.60
C GLU A 266 -1.50 13.77 -18.68
N ASP A 267 -1.03 12.76 -19.42
CA ASP A 267 -0.11 12.89 -20.55
C ASP A 267 -0.71 13.63 -21.76
N ALA A 268 -2.03 13.51 -21.97
CA ALA A 268 -2.75 14.24 -23.01
C ALA A 268 -2.98 15.70 -22.61
N ILE A 269 -3.36 15.96 -21.37
CA ILE A 269 -3.56 17.32 -20.84
C ILE A 269 -2.22 18.07 -20.79
N GLY A 270 -1.12 17.42 -20.40
CA GLY A 270 0.23 17.99 -20.45
C GLY A 270 0.67 18.35 -21.88
N ARG A 271 0.24 17.58 -22.88
CA ARG A 271 0.49 17.87 -24.31
C ARG A 271 -0.36 19.01 -24.87
N TYR A 272 -1.62 19.15 -24.44
CA TYR A 272 -2.55 20.15 -24.98
C TYR A 272 -2.60 21.46 -24.19
N TRP A 273 -2.16 21.49 -22.93
CA TRP A 273 -2.24 22.68 -22.07
C TRP A 273 -0.93 22.96 -21.29
N PRO A 274 0.15 23.36 -21.98
CA PRO A 274 1.47 23.54 -21.36
C PRO A 274 1.48 24.58 -20.20
N LYS A 275 0.53 25.52 -20.17
CA LYS A 275 0.42 26.55 -19.11
C LYS A 275 -0.15 26.04 -17.77
N VAL A 276 -0.73 24.84 -17.71
CA VAL A 276 -1.21 24.24 -16.45
C VAL A 276 -0.14 23.38 -15.78
N ALA A 277 0.75 22.76 -16.56
CA ALA A 277 1.88 21.99 -16.05
C ALA A 277 2.88 22.84 -15.24
N GLU A 278 3.05 24.12 -15.57
CA GLU A 278 3.90 25.06 -14.80
C GLU A 278 3.37 25.39 -13.40
N ARG A 279 2.12 25.02 -13.06
CA ARG A 279 1.53 25.26 -11.73
C ARG A 279 1.49 24.04 -10.82
N LEU A 280 1.96 22.88 -11.29
CA LEU A 280 2.13 21.70 -10.44
C LEU A 280 3.56 21.71 -9.86
N PRO A 281 3.72 21.66 -8.53
CA PRO A 281 5.05 21.64 -7.93
C PRO A 281 5.65 20.23 -8.07
N GLY A 282 6.49 20.03 -9.09
CA GLY A 282 7.28 18.80 -9.22
C GLY A 282 7.88 18.61 -10.61
N GLU A 283 9.21 18.48 -10.65
CA GLU A 283 10.05 18.05 -11.77
C GLU A 283 10.31 19.05 -12.92
N LYS A 284 11.43 19.78 -12.78
CA LYS A 284 12.22 20.20 -13.95
C LYS A 284 13.12 19.03 -14.38
N PRO A 285 13.03 18.51 -15.61
CA PRO A 285 14.01 17.55 -16.10
C PRO A 285 15.36 18.23 -16.32
N GLY A 286 16.35 17.82 -15.54
CA GLY A 286 17.74 18.24 -15.66
C GLY A 286 18.35 17.75 -16.98
N ALA A 287 19.11 18.64 -17.61
CA ALA A 287 19.55 18.56 -19.00
C ALA A 287 20.57 17.44 -19.29
N VAL A 288 20.43 16.85 -20.48
CA VAL A 288 21.44 16.01 -21.14
C VAL A 288 22.67 16.87 -21.49
N PRO A 289 23.90 16.48 -21.10
CA PRO A 289 25.09 17.22 -21.54
C PRO A 289 25.39 16.89 -23.01
N ARG A 290 25.40 17.93 -23.86
CA ARG A 290 25.92 17.85 -25.23
C ARG A 290 27.43 17.59 -25.17
N GLY A 291 27.88 16.52 -25.81
CA GLY A 291 29.28 16.19 -26.00
C GLY A 291 30.06 17.31 -26.71
N ALA A 292 31.24 17.61 -26.17
CA ALA A 292 32.24 18.43 -26.81
C ALA A 292 32.93 17.63 -27.92
N LYS A 293 32.81 18.13 -29.16
CA LYS A 293 33.82 17.92 -30.21
C LYS A 293 34.77 19.12 -30.15
N GLY A 294 36.07 18.85 -30.14
CA GLY A 294 37.15 19.83 -30.15
C GLY A 294 38.41 19.20 -29.64
#